data_AF-A0A2R6D823-F1
#
_entry.id   AF-A0A2R6D823-F1
#
_cell.length_a   1.000
_cell.length_b   1.000
_cell.length_c   1.000
_cell.angle_alpha   90.00
_cell.angle_beta   90.00
_cell.angle_gamma   90.00
#
_symmetry.space_group_name_H-M   'P 1'
#
loop_
_entity.id
_entity.type
_entity.pdbx_description
1 polymer ?
#
loop_
_entity_poly.entity_id
_entity_poly.type
_entity_poly.pdbx_seq_one_letter_code
_entity_poly.pdbx_strand_id
1 'polypeptide(L)'
;MAPTDRLVVSIVSLLVGGVGIHVGSILFASARDYRHAVVTAGFGALVWGIVGWLLGGIPVIGPVATLLAYLLVVRDRYGVGWTTAAGIALVAWVASMAVLSALATVDVTSASAVGVPFA
;
A
#
# COMPACT_ATOMS: atom_id res chain seq x y z
N MET A 1 21.79 8.00 4.71
CA MET A 1 21.16 6.66 4.64
C MET A 1 21.85 5.85 3.57
N ALA A 2 22.44 4.72 3.97
CA ALA A 2 23.13 3.81 3.07
C ALA A 2 22.12 3.07 2.15
N PRO A 3 22.54 2.55 0.98
CA PRO A 3 21.66 1.79 0.09
C PRO A 3 20.99 0.58 0.77
N THR A 4 21.71 -0.05 1.71
CA THR A 4 21.20 -1.13 2.57
C THR A 4 20.01 -0.70 3.42
N ASP A 5 20.08 0.49 4.02
CA ASP A 5 19.00 1.00 4.88
C ASP A 5 17.70 1.20 4.08
N ARG A 6 17.83 1.72 2.85
CA ARG A 6 16.68 1.91 1.93
C ARG A 6 16.05 0.59 1.52
N LEU A 7 16.88 -0.44 1.29
CA LEU A 7 16.40 -1.78 0.95
C LEU A 7 15.63 -2.42 2.11
N VAL A 8 16.16 -2.33 3.34
CA VAL A 8 15.49 -2.85 4.53
C VAL A 8 14.15 -2.15 4.73
N VAL A 9 14.09 -0.82 4.65
CA VAL A 9 12.85 -0.05 4.77
C VAL A 9 11.83 -0.45 3.70
N SER A 10 12.28 -0.64 2.45
CA SER A 10 11.40 -1.13 1.37
C SER A 10 10.83 -2.51 1.65
N ILE A 11 11.65 -3.45 2.13
CA ILE A 11 11.20 -4.82 2.43
C ILE A 11 10.22 -4.80 3.61
N VAL A 12 10.52 -4.07 4.69
CA VAL A 12 9.63 -3.94 5.85
C VAL A 12 8.31 -3.31 5.42
N SER A 13 8.34 -2.24 4.63
CA SER A 13 7.13 -1.58 4.12
C SER A 13 6.29 -2.51 3.23
N LEU A 14 6.93 -3.32 2.39
CA LEU A 14 6.26 -4.32 1.57
C LEU A 14 5.53 -5.36 2.43
N LEU A 15 6.20 -5.89 3.46
CA LEU A 15 5.63 -6.88 4.37
C LEU A 15 4.43 -6.29 5.13
N VAL A 16 4.56 -5.06 5.61
CA VAL A 16 3.48 -4.31 6.26
C VAL A 16 2.27 -4.14 5.33
N GLY A 17 2.52 -3.74 4.08
CA GLY A 17 1.47 -3.67 3.06
C GLY A 17 0.81 -5.03 2.83
N GLY A 18 1.59 -6.11 2.82
CA GLY A 18 1.09 -7.48 2.75
C GLY A 18 0.19 -7.86 3.93
N VAL A 19 0.54 -7.47 5.16
CA VAL A 19 -0.29 -7.70 6.37
C VAL A 19 -1.62 -6.98 6.21
N GLY A 20 -1.57 -5.72 5.81
CA GLY A 20 -2.75 -4.91 5.56
C GLY A 20 -3.71 -5.53 4.54
N ILE A 21 -3.19 -5.98 3.40
CA ILE A 21 -3.99 -6.66 2.36
C ILE A 21 -4.53 -8.00 2.88
N HIS A 22 -3.74 -8.77 3.65
CA HIS A 22 -4.17 -10.06 4.18
C HIS A 22 -5.35 -9.90 5.15
N VAL A 23 -5.23 -9.00 6.12
CA VAL A 23 -6.31 -8.67 7.06
C VAL A 23 -7.54 -8.16 6.31
N GLY A 24 -7.36 -7.25 5.35
CA GLY A 24 -8.45 -6.77 4.51
C GLY A 24 -9.14 -7.90 3.74
N SER A 25 -8.37 -8.85 3.20
CA SER A 25 -8.92 -9.99 2.47
C SER A 25 -9.69 -10.97 3.36
N ILE A 26 -9.33 -11.10 4.63
CA ILE A 26 -10.10 -11.90 5.61
C ILE A 26 -11.42 -11.20 5.94
N LEU A 27 -11.41 -9.87 6.07
CA LEU A 27 -12.59 -9.09 6.45
C LEU A 27 -13.62 -8.97 5.32
N PHE A 28 -13.16 -8.84 4.07
CA PHE A 28 -14.02 -8.49 2.94
C PHE A 28 -14.14 -9.58 1.86
N ALA A 29 -13.35 -10.65 1.92
CA ALA A 29 -13.34 -11.72 0.93
C ALA A 29 -13.12 -13.10 1.57
N SER A 30 -13.17 -14.17 0.75
CA SER A 30 -12.71 -15.49 1.19
C SER A 30 -11.19 -15.44 1.42
N ALA A 31 -10.77 -15.70 2.65
CA ALA A 31 -9.38 -15.61 3.09
C ALA A 31 -8.42 -16.31 2.12
N ARG A 32 -7.36 -15.59 1.72
CA ARG A 32 -6.22 -16.12 0.97
C ARG A 32 -4.97 -16.03 1.83
N ASP A 33 -4.01 -16.92 1.55
CA ASP A 33 -2.77 -17.00 2.32
C ASP A 33 -2.00 -15.67 2.31
N TYR A 34 -1.28 -15.40 3.41
CA TYR A 34 -0.43 -14.22 3.56
C TYR A 34 0.57 -14.05 2.41
N ARG A 35 1.11 -15.15 1.87
CA ARG A 35 1.99 -15.13 0.69
C ARG A 35 1.32 -14.47 -0.52
N HIS A 36 0.04 -14.76 -0.76
CA HIS A 36 -0.72 -14.15 -1.87
C HIS A 36 -0.90 -12.64 -1.66
N ALA A 37 -1.08 -12.21 -0.41
CA ALA A 37 -1.20 -10.81 -0.04
C ALA A 37 0.12 -10.05 -0.23
N VAL A 38 1.25 -10.59 0.21
CA VAL A 38 2.59 -9.98 -0.01
C VAL A 38 2.91 -9.85 -1.50
N VAL A 39 2.61 -10.87 -2.30
CA VAL A 39 2.78 -10.80 -3.77
C VAL A 39 1.89 -9.72 -4.37
N THR A 40 0.65 -9.59 -3.88
CA THR A 40 -0.27 -8.54 -4.33
C THR A 40 0.20 -7.15 -3.92
N ALA A 41 0.76 -6.99 -2.72
CA ALA A 41 1.41 -5.76 -2.28
C ALA A 41 2.58 -5.39 -3.19
N GLY A 42 3.39 -6.37 -3.60
CA GLY A 42 4.49 -6.17 -4.55
C GLY A 42 4.02 -5.68 -5.91
N PHE A 43 3.03 -6.35 -6.51
CA PHE A 43 2.42 -5.88 -7.76
C PHE A 43 1.79 -4.50 -7.62
N GLY A 44 1.10 -4.26 -6.50
CA GLY A 44 0.51 -2.96 -6.19
C GLY A 44 1.57 -1.86 -6.13
N ALA A 45 2.68 -2.09 -5.45
CA ALA A 45 3.80 -1.15 -5.36
C ALA A 45 4.46 -0.88 -6.72
N LEU A 46 4.64 -1.92 -7.54
CA LEU A 46 5.20 -1.78 -8.89
C LEU A 46 4.28 -0.95 -9.78
N VAL A 47 2.99 -1.28 -9.83
CA VAL A 47 2.00 -0.56 -10.64
C VAL A 47 1.86 0.87 -10.15
N TRP A 48 1.84 1.09 -8.83
CA TRP A 48 1.83 2.42 -8.25
C TRP A 48 3.04 3.24 -8.69
N GLY A 49 4.25 2.67 -8.61
CA GLY A 49 5.48 3.33 -9.04
C GLY A 49 5.46 3.71 -10.52
N ILE A 50 5.03 2.79 -11.39
CA ILE A 50 4.95 3.03 -12.85
C ILE A 50 3.91 4.12 -13.15
N VAL A 51 2.69 3.98 -12.63
CA VAL A 51 1.60 4.93 -12.92
C VAL A 51 1.88 6.29 -12.30
N GLY A 52 2.47 6.31 -11.09
CA GLY A 52 2.86 7.54 -10.41
C GLY A 52 3.97 8.26 -11.17
N TRP A 53 4.93 7.52 -11.73
CA TRP A 53 5.98 8.10 -12.57
C TRP A 53 5.43 8.69 -13.88
N LEU A 54 4.47 8.01 -14.52
CA LEU A 54 3.88 8.45 -15.78
C LEU A 54 2.87 9.61 -15.63
N LEU A 55 1.99 9.53 -14.64
CA LEU A 55 0.80 10.39 -14.51
C LEU A 55 0.80 11.28 -13.27
N GLY A 56 1.71 11.06 -12.32
CA GLY A 56 1.73 11.75 -11.02
C GLY A 56 1.93 13.27 -11.11
N GLY A 57 2.50 13.77 -12.22
CA GLY A 57 2.64 15.20 -12.46
C GLY A 57 1.33 15.93 -12.81
N ILE A 58 0.26 15.20 -13.14
CA ILE A 58 -1.03 15.78 -13.52
C ILE A 58 -1.89 15.96 -12.26
N PRO A 59 -2.29 17.20 -11.90
CA PRO A 59 -3.13 17.44 -10.74
C PRO A 59 -4.43 16.65 -10.81
N VAL A 60 -4.84 16.06 -9.68
CA VAL A 60 -6.03 15.18 -9.53
C VAL A 60 -5.95 13.86 -10.30
N ILE A 61 -5.65 13.90 -11.60
CA ILE A 61 -5.58 12.72 -12.47
C ILE A 61 -4.48 11.77 -12.01
N GLY A 62 -3.29 12.27 -11.65
CA GLY A 62 -2.20 11.44 -11.16
C GLY A 62 -2.59 10.59 -9.95
N PRO A 63 -3.02 11.21 -8.83
CA PRO A 63 -3.48 10.48 -7.64
C PRO A 63 -4.67 9.55 -7.89
N VAL A 64 -5.63 9.96 -8.71
CA VAL A 64 -6.80 9.12 -9.02
C VAL A 64 -6.39 7.91 -9.86
N ALA A 65 -5.55 8.11 -10.87
CA ALA A 65 -5.07 7.04 -11.74
C ALA A 65 -4.20 6.03 -10.99
N THR A 66 -3.31 6.49 -10.10
CA THR A 66 -2.49 5.58 -9.26
C THR A 66 -3.35 4.77 -8.31
N LEU A 67 -4.33 5.40 -7.66
CA LEU A 67 -5.27 4.69 -6.79
C LEU A 67 -6.09 3.66 -7.57
N LEU A 68 -6.66 4.04 -8.71
CA LEU A 68 -7.42 3.12 -9.56
C LEU A 68 -6.57 1.95 -10.07
N ALA A 69 -5.32 2.21 -10.42
CA ALA A 69 -4.39 1.17 -10.87
C ALA A 69 -4.07 0.18 -9.72
N TYR A 70 -3.86 0.69 -8.51
CA TYR A 70 -3.70 -0.17 -7.32
C TYR A 70 -4.96 -0.99 -7.05
N LEU A 71 -6.15 -0.37 -7.07
CA LEU A 71 -7.42 -1.07 -6.89
C LEU A 71 -7.66 -2.14 -7.95
N LEU A 72 -7.27 -1.88 -9.20
CA LEU A 72 -7.36 -2.84 -10.29
C LEU A 72 -6.52 -4.08 -10.01
N VAL A 73 -5.29 -3.91 -9.52
CA VAL A 73 -4.42 -5.03 -9.11
C VAL A 73 -5.08 -5.85 -8.01
N VAL A 74 -5.58 -5.20 -6.95
CA VAL A 74 -6.24 -5.92 -5.84
C VAL A 74 -7.48 -6.66 -6.33
N ARG A 75 -8.32 -5.98 -7.13
CA ARG A 75 -9.53 -6.54 -7.71
C ARG A 75 -9.25 -7.80 -8.53
N ASP A 76 -8.29 -7.72 -9.45
CA ASP A 76 -7.92 -8.83 -10.34
C ASP A 76 -7.30 -10.00 -9.57
N ARG A 77 -6.38 -9.70 -8.66
CA ARG A 77 -5.67 -10.71 -7.85
C ARG A 77 -6.58 -11.47 -6.89
N TYR A 78 -7.67 -10.86 -6.44
CA TYR A 78 -8.63 -11.48 -5.53
C TYR A 78 -9.93 -11.94 -6.22
N GLY A 79 -10.16 -11.56 -7.48
CA GLY A 79 -11.38 -11.89 -8.21
C GLY A 79 -12.65 -11.28 -7.60
N VAL A 80 -12.53 -10.07 -7.05
CA VAL A 80 -13.60 -9.41 -6.28
C VAL A 80 -14.19 -8.21 -7.01
N GLY A 81 -15.29 -7.65 -6.48
CA GLY A 81 -15.85 -6.38 -6.95
C GLY A 81 -15.00 -5.17 -6.53
N TRP A 82 -15.23 -4.02 -7.16
CA TRP A 82 -14.51 -2.78 -6.88
C TRP A 82 -14.68 -2.29 -5.44
N THR A 83 -15.88 -2.43 -4.87
CA THR A 83 -16.17 -2.03 -3.48
C THR A 83 -15.39 -2.88 -2.48
N THR A 84 -15.33 -4.19 -2.68
CA THR A 84 -14.52 -5.11 -1.88
C THR A 84 -13.02 -4.80 -2.01
N ALA A 85 -12.53 -4.56 -3.22
CA ALA A 85 -11.14 -4.17 -3.45
C ALA A 85 -10.78 -2.86 -2.72
N ALA A 86 -11.69 -1.88 -2.74
CA ALA A 86 -11.53 -0.63 -1.99
C ALA A 86 -11.50 -0.85 -0.47
N GLY A 87 -12.34 -1.75 0.06
CA GLY A 87 -12.30 -2.14 1.48
C GLY A 87 -10.97 -2.78 1.89
N ILE A 88 -10.46 -3.71 1.06
CA ILE A 88 -9.15 -4.35 1.28
C ILE A 88 -8.03 -3.29 1.24
N ALA A 89 -8.04 -2.42 0.23
CA ALA A 89 -7.08 -1.33 0.07
C ALA A 89 -7.11 -0.35 1.26
N LEU A 90 -8.30 -0.02 1.77
CA LEU A 90 -8.46 0.86 2.91
C LEU A 90 -7.87 0.25 4.18
N VAL A 91 -8.14 -1.03 4.45
CA VAL A 91 -7.52 -1.75 5.58
C VAL A 91 -6.01 -1.77 5.43
N ALA A 92 -5.52 -2.01 4.22
CA ALA A 92 -4.09 -2.02 3.95
C ALA A 92 -3.42 -0.66 4.20
N TRP A 93 -4.11 0.42 3.81
CA TRP A 93 -3.67 1.78 4.06
C TRP A 93 -3.65 2.11 5.55
N VAL A 94 -4.70 1.78 6.30
CA VAL A 94 -4.74 1.98 7.76
C VAL A 94 -3.64 1.19 8.47
N ALA A 95 -3.41 -0.07 8.08
CA ALA A 95 -2.32 -0.88 8.62
C ALA A 95 -0.95 -0.23 8.36
N SER A 96 -0.75 0.29 7.15
CA SER A 96 0.48 1.02 6.78
C SER A 96 0.65 2.29 7.62
N MET A 97 -0.41 3.07 7.83
CA MET A 97 -0.40 4.26 8.67
C MET A 97 -0.04 3.94 10.12
N ALA A 98 -0.59 2.86 10.69
CA ALA A 98 -0.28 2.42 12.04
C ALA A 98 1.22 2.06 12.18
N VAL A 99 1.78 1.35 11.21
CA VAL A 99 3.20 0.98 11.24
C VAL A 99 4.11 2.17 11.00
N LEU A 100 3.80 3.05 10.05
CA LEU A 100 4.56 4.28 9.82
C LEU A 100 4.54 5.19 11.07
N SER A 101 3.40 5.27 11.76
CA SER A 101 3.28 6.00 13.02
C SER A 101 4.15 5.37 14.12
N ALA A 102 4.18 4.04 14.22
CA ALA A 102 5.04 3.32 15.16
C ALA A 102 6.54 3.46 14.82
N LEU A 103 6.90 3.58 13.54
CA LEU A 103 8.29 3.85 13.13
C LEU A 103 8.70 5.31 13.39
N ALA A 104 7.75 6.24 13.33
CA ALA A 104 8.00 7.64 13.66
C ALA A 104 8.30 7.83 15.16
N THR A 105 7.75 7.01 16.06
CA THR A 105 8.05 7.10 17.50
C THR A 105 9.48 6.69 17.86
N VAL A 106 10.16 5.96 16.99
CA VAL A 106 11.57 5.54 17.15
C VAL A 106 12.52 6.32 16.25
N ASP A 107 12.08 7.48 15.73
CA ASP A 107 12.87 8.43 14.92
C ASP A 107 13.44 7.85 13.60
N VAL A 108 12.81 6.77 13.10
CA VAL A 108 13.19 6.11 11.83
C VAL A 108 12.56 6.81 10.62
N THR A 109 11.48 7.57 10.83
CA THR A 109 10.75 8.32 9.78
C THR A 109 10.28 9.68 10.29
N SER A 110 10.37 10.73 9.47
CA SER A 110 9.84 12.07 9.82
C SER A 110 8.30 12.09 9.76
N ALA A 111 7.65 12.86 10.65
CA ALA A 111 6.18 13.01 10.69
C ALA A 111 5.56 13.45 9.34
N SER A 112 6.32 14.16 8.50
CA SER A 112 5.94 14.53 7.14
C SER A 112 5.75 13.35 6.17
N ALA A 113 6.34 12.18 6.47
CA ALA A 113 6.18 10.96 5.68
C ALA A 113 4.88 10.19 6.00
N VAL A 114 4.16 10.59 7.06
CA VAL A 114 2.92 9.96 7.53
C VAL A 114 1.71 10.46 6.72
N GLY A 115 1.90 11.38 5.76
CA GLY A 115 0.82 11.84 4.87
C GLY A 115 -0.28 12.63 5.58
N VAL A 116 0.00 13.16 6.77
CA VAL A 116 -0.92 14.02 7.52
C VAL A 116 -0.95 15.40 6.84
N PRO A 117 -2.08 15.85 6.26
CA PRO A 117 -2.12 17.09 5.50
C PRO A 117 -2.02 18.37 6.36
N PHE A 118 -1.93 18.25 7.69
CA PHE A 118 -2.03 19.37 8.64
C PHE A 118 -0.95 19.36 9.74
N ALA A 119 0.14 18.61 9.59
CA ALA A 119 1.25 18.61 10.55
C ALA A 119 2.29 19.69 10.20
#